data_AF-A0A528TGQ3-F1
#
_entry.id   AF-A0A528TGQ3-F1
#
_cell.length_a   1.000
_cell.length_b   1.000
_cell.length_c   1.000
_cell.angle_alpha   90.00
_cell.angle_beta   90.00
_cell.angle_gamma   90.00
#
_symmetry.space_group_name_H-M   'P 1'
#
loop_
_entity.id
_entity.type
_entity.pdbx_description
1 polymer ?
#
loop_
_entity_poly.entity_id
_entity_poly.type
_entity_poly.pdbx_seq_one_letter_code
_entity_poly.pdbx_strand_id
1 'polypeptide(L)' 'MSAMISPLAPKKYPKMPVIEGVRIATAEAGIKYRNRTDLLAMVFDPGTAVAGVFTKSKCPSAPVD' A
#
# COMPACT_ATOMS: atom_id res chain seq x y z
N MET A 1 14.66 -21.11 0.17
CA MET A 1 13.29 -20.92 0.67
C MET A 1 13.24 -19.62 1.46
N SER A 2 12.64 -18.56 0.90
CA SER A 2 12.37 -17.33 1.66
C SER A 2 11.40 -17.68 2.80
N ALA A 3 11.70 -17.24 4.02
CA ALA A 3 10.73 -17.36 5.12
C ALA A 3 9.42 -16.66 4.72
N MET A 4 8.27 -17.21 5.16
CA MET A 4 6.96 -16.58 4.92
C MET A 4 6.83 -15.20 5.58
N ILE A 5 7.62 -14.95 6.62
CA ILE A 5 7.63 -13.70 7.38
C ILE A 5 9.06 -13.16 7.38
N SER A 6 9.24 -11.90 7.01
CA SER A 6 10.53 -11.22 7.03
C SER A 6 11.14 -11.24 8.43
N PRO A 7 12.47 -11.46 8.58
CA PRO A 7 13.16 -11.28 9.86
C PRO A 7 13.05 -9.85 10.42
N LEU A 8 12.74 -8.88 9.55
CA LEU A 8 12.54 -7.47 9.92
C LEU A 8 11.09 -7.16 10.29
N ALA A 9 10.16 -8.13 10.17
CA ALA A 9 8.76 -7.90 10.49
C ALA A 9 8.61 -7.64 12.01
N PRO A 10 7.94 -6.56 12.42
CA PRO A 10 7.69 -6.31 13.83
C PRO A 10 6.81 -7.41 14.42
N LYS A 11 7.09 -7.80 15.67
CA LYS A 11 6.35 -8.86 16.38
C LYS A 11 4.88 -8.47 16.67
N LYS A 12 4.60 -7.17 16.74
CA LYS A 12 3.27 -6.62 17.01
C LYS A 12 3.05 -5.39 16.13
N TYR A 13 1.84 -5.25 15.63
CA TYR A 13 1.39 -4.07 14.92
C TYR A 13 0.49 -3.24 15.85
N PRO A 14 0.55 -1.89 15.77
CA PRO A 14 -0.41 -1.06 16.47
C PRO A 14 -1.82 -1.31 15.93
N LYS A 15 -2.83 -1.18 16.79
CA LYS A 15 -4.22 -1.12 16.33
C LYS A 15 -4.41 0.21 15.60
N MET A 16 -4.57 0.15 14.29
CA MET A 16 -4.76 1.34 13.47
C MET A 16 -6.18 1.88 13.68
N PRO A 17 -6.36 3.16 14.06
CA PRO A 17 -7.67 3.76 14.16
C PRO A 17 -8.27 3.96 12.76
N VAL A 18 -9.60 4.05 12.69
CA VAL A 18 -10.30 4.51 11.48
C VAL A 18 -10.04 6.01 11.34
N ILE A 19 -9.71 6.44 10.12
CA ILE A 19 -9.59 7.85 9.76
C ILE A 19 -10.86 8.22 9.02
N GLU A 20 -11.60 9.19 9.54
CA GLU A 20 -12.81 9.70 8.88
C GLU A 20 -12.47 10.25 7.50
N GLY A 21 -13.33 9.98 6.52
CA GLY A 21 -13.12 10.38 5.13
C GLY A 21 -12.10 9.55 4.34
N VAL A 22 -11.54 8.48 4.93
CA VAL A 22 -10.63 7.56 4.24
C VAL A 22 -11.22 6.15 4.23
N ARG A 23 -11.29 5.55 3.03
CA ARG A 23 -11.71 4.16 2.82
C ARG A 23 -10.60 3.37 2.14
N ILE A 24 -10.22 2.24 2.71
CA ILE A 24 -9.14 1.39 2.20
C ILE A 24 -9.71 0.00 1.91
N ALA A 25 -9.41 -0.54 0.74
CA ALA A 25 -9.80 -1.90 0.36
C ALA A 25 -8.65 -2.59 -0.38
N THR A 26 -8.59 -3.92 -0.24
CA THR A 26 -7.68 -4.78 -1.00
C THR A 26 -8.48 -5.73 -1.88
N ALA A 27 -7.89 -6.10 -3.01
CA ALA A 27 -8.47 -7.09 -3.92
C ALA A 27 -7.38 -8.00 -4.50
N GLU A 28 -7.77 -9.22 -4.86
CA GLU A 28 -7.00 -10.07 -5.75
C GLU A 28 -7.38 -9.74 -7.20
N ALA A 29 -6.54 -8.95 -7.87
CA ALA A 29 -6.69 -8.55 -9.25
C ALA A 29 -5.88 -9.44 -10.22
N GLY A 30 -5.03 -10.33 -9.70
CA GLY A 30 -4.25 -11.29 -10.51
C GLY A 30 -3.11 -10.66 -11.31
N ILE A 31 -2.63 -9.50 -10.88
CA ILE A 31 -1.55 -8.72 -11.50
C ILE A 31 -0.20 -9.40 -11.31
N LYS A 32 0.05 -9.96 -10.11
CA LYS A 32 1.38 -10.52 -9.79
C LYS A 32 1.35 -12.01 -9.47
N TYR A 33 0.51 -12.42 -8.52
CA TYR A 33 0.44 -13.80 -8.03
C TYR A 33 -1.00 -14.21 -7.75
N ARG A 34 -1.34 -15.48 -8.03
CA ARG A 34 -2.66 -16.06 -7.73
C ARG A 34 -2.80 -16.35 -6.24
N ASN A 35 -4.04 -16.33 -5.75
CA ASN A 35 -4.43 -16.59 -4.36
C ASN A 35 -3.81 -15.61 -3.37
N ARG A 36 -3.61 -14.35 -3.80
CA ARG A 36 -3.04 -13.28 -2.97
C ARG A 36 -3.60 -11.93 -3.38
N THR A 37 -4.02 -11.14 -2.39
CA THR A 37 -4.35 -9.72 -2.61
C THR A 37 -3.13 -8.99 -3.14
N ASP A 38 -3.28 -8.36 -4.29
CA ASP A 38 -2.19 -7.69 -5.02
C ASP A 38 -2.57 -6.28 -5.49
N LEU A 39 -3.80 -5.86 -5.25
CA LEU A 39 -4.27 -4.49 -5.46
C LEU A 39 -4.71 -3.87 -4.12
N LEU A 40 -4.30 -2.62 -3.93
CA LEU A 40 -4.73 -1.75 -2.83
C LEU A 40 -5.37 -0.51 -3.44
N ALA A 41 -6.59 -0.20 -3.00
CA ALA A 41 -7.29 1.04 -3.36
C ALA A 41 -7.55 1.86 -2.10
N MET A 42 -7.31 3.17 -2.20
CA MET A 42 -7.63 4.15 -1.17
C MET A 42 -8.54 5.21 -1.78
N VAL A 43 -9.65 5.50 -1.11
CA VAL A 43 -10.62 6.52 -1.51
C VAL A 43 -10.67 7.58 -0.43
N PHE A 44 -10.53 8.83 -0.84
CA PHE A 44 -10.56 10.00 0.02
C PHE A 44 -11.81 10.82 -0.31
N ASP A 45 -12.47 11.34 0.73
CA ASP A 45 -13.66 12.16 0.56
C ASP A 45 -13.33 13.53 -0.08
N PRO A 46 -14.32 14.16 -0.76
CA PRO A 46 -14.12 15.45 -1.41
C PRO A 46 -13.60 16.53 -0.45
N GLY A 47 -12.67 17.38 -0.94
CA GLY A 47 -12.02 18.42 -0.13
C GLY A 47 -10.73 17.97 0.58
N THR A 48 -10.35 16.69 0.45
CA THR A 48 -9.07 16.19 0.97
C THR A 48 -7.89 16.84 0.23
N ALA A 49 -6.96 17.44 0.98
CA ALA A 49 -5.69 17.95 0.45
C ALA A 49 -4.62 16.83 0.44
N VAL A 50 -3.79 16.80 -0.59
CA VAL A 50 -2.75 15.76 -0.78
C VAL A 50 -1.38 16.41 -0.94
N ALA A 51 -0.38 15.80 -0.29
CA ALA A 51 1.03 16.11 -0.50
C ALA A 51 1.82 14.80 -0.59
N GLY A 52 2.91 14.80 -1.35
CA GLY A 52 3.75 13.63 -1.54
C GLY A 52 5.16 14.03 -1.95
N VAL A 53 6.12 13.14 -1.68
CA VAL A 53 7.49 13.24 -2.18
C VAL A 53 7.81 11.99 -2.99
N PHE A 54 8.58 12.16 -4.06
CA PHE A 54 8.93 11.08 -4.97
C PHE A 54 10.37 10.59 -4.74
N THR A 55 10.68 9.39 -5.24
CA THR A 55 12.04 8.83 -5.18
C THR A 55 13.02 9.68 -6.00
N LYS A 56 14.27 9.77 -5.56
CA LYS A 56 15.38 10.39 -6.31
C LYS A 56 16.17 9.39 -7.17
N SER A 57 15.65 8.18 -7.34
CA SER A 57 16.28 7.15 -8.18
C SER A 57 16.46 7.64 -9.61
N LYS A 58 17.59 7.31 -10.25
CA LYS A 58 17.81 7.58 -11.68
C LYS A 58 16.99 6.66 -12.60
N CYS A 59 16.34 5.64 -12.04
CA CYS A 59 15.47 4.72 -12.73
C CYS A 59 14.14 4.61 -11.95
N PRO A 60 13.28 5.65 -11.97
CA PRO A 60 11.94 5.57 -11.41
C PRO A 60 11.05 4.70 -12.30
N SER A 61 10.01 4.09 -11.72
CA SER A 61 9.00 3.37 -12.49
C SER A 61 7.95 4.36 -13.03
N ALA A 62 7.23 3.98 -14.09
CA ALA A 62 6.17 4.79 -14.71
C ALA A 62 5.16 5.47 -13.76
N PRO A 63 4.66 4.86 -12.66
CA PRO A 63 3.71 5.55 -11.77
C PRO A 63 4.33 6.65 -10.89
N VAL A 64 5.65 6.85 -10.99
CA VAL A 64 6.39 7.89 -10.25
C VAL A 64 6.78 9.05 -11.17
N ASP A 65 6.72 8.86 -12.49
CA ASP A 65 6.99 9.89 -13.50
C ASP A 65 5.81 10.87 -13.65
#